data_AF-A0A8H6HLD6-F1
#
_entry.id   AF-A0A8H6HLD6-F1
#
_cell.length_a   1.000
_cell.length_b   1.000
_cell.length_c   1.000
_cell.angle_alpha   90.00
_cell.angle_beta   90.00
_cell.angle_gamma   90.00
#
_symmetry.space_group_name_H-M   'P 1'
#
loop_
_entity.id
_entity.type
_entity.pdbx_description
1 polymer ?
#
loop_
_entity_poly.entity_id
_entity_poly.type
_entity_poly.pdbx_seq_one_letter_code
_entity_poly.pdbx_strand_id
1 'polypeptide(L)'
;MSCPNGASPDDYAQLYGHLPSHFQPHDFVQRSARSNWRTTIQQALPVSELPHGLELRRGLHNQPPRFDFGWKLSAEELVSLAQRHGLTYGSTGIGGTIDTARLSVLLNQLLEKEGIYTSYVRIDMILSDGATPTYSVTLADNYRSGNWKPAANSLDGLKRFLGVDAGRELGWYLDQKWCNWQWKNAEDIVVAEERNYGRRSTEQRR
;
A
#
# COMPACT_ATOMS: atom_id res chain seq x y z
N MET A 1 30.05 0.17 15.20
CA MET A 1 28.90 -0.49 14.53
C MET A 1 28.65 0.28 13.26
N SER A 2 28.83 -0.37 12.12
CA SER A 2 28.77 0.30 10.82
C SER A 2 27.41 0.00 10.19
N CYS A 3 26.65 1.04 9.86
CA CYS A 3 25.46 0.87 9.04
C CYS A 3 25.87 0.20 7.72
N PRO A 4 25.00 -0.63 7.14
CA PRO A 4 25.30 -1.21 5.84
C PRO A 4 25.43 -0.04 4.87
N ASN A 5 26.65 0.19 4.37
CA ASN A 5 27.04 1.24 3.42
C ASN A 5 27.42 2.64 3.97
N GLY A 6 27.76 2.77 5.25
CA GLY A 6 28.49 3.96 5.73
C GLY A 6 27.67 5.21 6.07
N ALA A 7 26.34 5.15 6.04
CA ALA A 7 25.51 6.17 6.68
C ALA A 7 25.73 6.13 8.21
N SER A 8 25.97 7.24 8.87
CA SER A 8 26.11 7.29 10.34
C SER A 8 24.74 7.24 11.02
N PRO A 9 24.63 6.77 12.29
CA PRO A 9 23.42 6.95 13.08
C PRO A 9 22.93 8.41 13.15
N ASP A 10 23.85 9.36 13.07
CA ASP A 10 23.55 10.80 13.04
C ASP A 10 22.82 11.20 11.76
N ASP A 11 23.18 10.63 10.61
CA ASP A 11 22.47 10.84 9.34
C ASP A 11 21.01 10.35 9.45
N TYR A 12 20.78 9.25 10.17
CA TYR A 12 19.42 8.73 10.37
C TYR A 12 18.60 9.55 11.35
N ALA A 13 19.20 9.98 12.46
CA ALA A 13 18.55 10.87 13.41
C ALA A 13 18.18 12.21 12.74
N GLN A 14 19.04 12.73 11.87
CA GLN A 14 18.76 13.94 11.09
C GLN A 14 17.60 13.73 10.11
N LEU A 15 17.49 12.56 9.50
CA LEU A 15 16.49 12.28 8.47
C LEU A 15 15.14 11.86 9.00
N TYR A 16 15.11 11.11 10.12
CA TYR A 16 13.91 10.45 10.61
C TYR A 16 13.67 10.64 12.12
N GLY A 17 14.58 11.30 12.84
CA GLY A 17 14.47 11.50 14.28
C GLY A 17 13.27 12.36 14.69
N HIS A 18 12.73 13.16 13.77
CA HIS A 18 11.50 13.94 13.99
C HIS A 18 10.21 13.12 13.87
N LEU A 19 10.27 11.90 13.30
CA LEU A 19 9.08 11.05 13.16
C LEU A 19 8.63 10.52 14.54
N PRO A 20 7.32 10.28 14.76
CA PRO A 20 6.87 9.55 15.93
C PRO A 20 7.54 8.18 16.02
N SER A 21 7.79 7.69 17.24
CA SER A 21 8.59 6.49 17.49
C SER A 21 8.16 5.24 16.69
N HIS A 22 6.86 5.06 16.49
CA HIS A 22 6.30 3.94 15.71
C HIS A 22 6.48 4.09 14.20
N PHE A 23 6.75 5.29 13.69
CA PHE A 23 7.09 5.55 12.30
C PHE A 23 8.61 5.60 12.04
N GLN A 24 9.45 5.61 13.07
CA GLN A 24 10.91 5.66 12.91
C GLN A 24 11.48 4.32 12.36
N PRO A 25 12.68 4.33 11.73
CA PRO A 25 13.40 3.13 11.35
C PRO A 25 13.70 2.21 12.54
N HIS A 26 13.44 0.91 12.39
CA HIS A 26 13.66 -0.10 13.44
C HIS A 26 15.09 -0.65 13.52
N ASP A 27 15.92 -0.39 12.51
CA ASP A 27 17.13 -1.17 12.21
C ASP A 27 18.39 -0.79 12.99
N PHE A 28 18.30 -0.15 14.16
CA PHE A 28 19.50 0.26 14.90
C PHE A 28 19.97 -0.67 16.02
N VAL A 29 19.21 -1.71 16.41
CA VAL A 29 19.58 -2.41 17.67
C VAL A 29 19.57 -3.94 17.61
N GLN A 30 18.64 -4.63 16.91
CA GLN A 30 18.58 -6.11 16.93
C GLN A 30 17.61 -6.69 15.88
N ARG A 31 17.88 -7.91 15.37
CA ARG A 31 16.98 -8.63 14.42
C ARG A 31 15.54 -8.81 14.93
N SER A 32 15.32 -8.84 16.24
CA SER A 32 13.99 -8.91 16.90
C SER A 32 13.24 -7.57 16.90
N ALA A 33 13.92 -6.44 16.65
CA ALA A 33 13.31 -5.11 16.67
C ALA A 33 12.26 -4.91 15.57
N ARG A 34 12.39 -5.62 14.45
CA ARG A 34 11.43 -5.54 13.33
C ARG A 34 10.04 -6.04 13.70
N SER A 35 9.94 -7.11 14.48
CA SER A 35 8.65 -7.66 14.91
C SER A 35 7.95 -6.71 15.88
N ASN A 36 8.68 -6.19 16.87
CA ASN A 36 8.14 -5.22 17.83
C ASN A 36 7.71 -3.91 17.15
N TRP A 37 8.53 -3.42 16.22
CA TRP A 37 8.18 -2.24 15.43
C TRP A 37 6.92 -2.47 14.59
N ARG A 38 6.81 -3.62 13.90
CA ARG A 38 5.61 -3.99 13.14
C ARG A 38 4.37 -4.01 14.02
N THR A 39 4.43 -4.64 15.18
CA THR A 39 3.30 -4.64 16.12
C THR A 39 2.93 -3.22 16.55
N THR A 40 3.92 -2.39 16.87
CA THR A 40 3.70 -1.01 17.33
C THR A 40 3.08 -0.14 16.23
N ILE A 41 3.60 -0.21 15.00
CA ILE A 41 3.04 0.57 13.89
C ILE A 41 1.66 0.07 13.49
N GLN A 42 1.39 -1.24 13.54
CA GLN A 42 0.07 -1.79 13.27
C GLN A 42 -0.99 -1.28 14.26
N GLN A 43 -0.64 -1.15 15.54
CA GLN A 43 -1.52 -0.58 16.57
C GLN A 43 -1.82 0.91 16.34
N ALA A 44 -0.91 1.63 15.68
CA ALA A 44 -1.11 3.03 15.33
C ALA A 44 -1.95 3.21 14.06
N LEU A 45 -2.22 2.15 13.29
CA LEU A 45 -2.93 2.21 12.01
C LEU A 45 -4.38 1.72 12.14
N PRO A 46 -5.31 2.24 11.30
CA PRO A 46 -5.08 3.30 10.33
C PRO A 46 -4.83 4.67 10.97
N VAL A 47 -4.04 5.51 10.28
CA VAL A 47 -3.94 6.94 10.60
C VAL A 47 -4.65 7.76 9.54
N SER A 48 -5.28 8.85 9.96
CA SER A 48 -5.86 9.81 9.02
C SER A 48 -4.78 10.54 8.22
N GLU A 49 -3.62 10.81 8.81
CA GLU A 49 -2.52 11.56 8.21
C GLU A 49 -1.17 10.89 8.46
N LEU A 50 -0.33 10.84 7.43
CA LEU A 50 1.03 10.36 7.56
C LEU A 50 1.97 11.51 7.95
N PRO A 51 2.88 11.29 8.92
CA PRO A 51 3.94 12.24 9.24
C PRO A 51 4.79 12.61 8.01
N HIS A 52 5.17 13.89 7.91
CA HIS A 52 6.07 14.37 6.86
C HIS A 52 7.43 13.64 6.88
N GLY A 53 7.97 13.36 5.69
CA GLY A 53 9.25 12.64 5.53
C GLY A 53 9.11 11.15 5.28
N LEU A 54 7.89 10.61 5.25
CA LEU A 54 7.58 9.23 4.85
C LEU A 54 7.31 9.13 3.34
N GLU A 55 8.19 9.67 2.50
CA GLU A 55 8.08 9.62 1.03
C GLU A 55 9.34 9.02 0.41
N LEU A 56 9.26 8.55 -0.84
CA LEU A 56 10.44 8.07 -1.55
C LEU A 56 11.45 9.19 -1.75
N ARG A 57 12.70 8.89 -1.42
CA ARG A 57 13.82 9.82 -1.59
C ARG A 57 14.63 9.42 -2.81
N ARG A 58 14.90 10.37 -3.71
CA ARG A 58 15.66 10.12 -4.94
C ARG A 58 17.07 9.63 -4.62
N GLY A 59 17.55 8.63 -5.36
CA GLY A 59 18.87 8.04 -5.16
C GLY A 59 18.87 6.91 -4.12
N LEU A 60 20.07 6.46 -3.75
CA LEU A 60 20.27 5.34 -2.85
C LEU A 60 20.18 5.79 -1.38
N HIS A 61 19.07 5.45 -0.73
CA HIS A 61 18.79 5.81 0.67
C HIS A 61 18.11 4.66 1.41
N ASN A 62 18.01 4.78 2.74
CA ASN A 62 17.04 3.99 3.49
C ASN A 62 15.64 4.55 3.25
N GLN A 63 14.85 3.85 2.45
CA GLN A 63 13.51 4.26 2.05
C GLN A 63 12.50 3.89 3.13
N PRO A 64 11.49 4.74 3.41
CA PRO A 64 10.41 4.42 4.34
C PRO A 64 9.58 3.24 3.81
N PRO A 65 8.78 2.57 4.66
CA PRO A 65 7.77 1.63 4.21
C PRO A 65 6.74 2.27 3.26
N ARG A 66 6.07 1.45 2.44
CA ARG A 66 4.93 1.90 1.64
C ARG A 66 3.67 1.93 2.48
N PHE A 67 2.96 3.04 2.43
CA PHE A 67 1.64 3.20 3.01
C PHE A 67 0.63 3.45 1.90
N ASP A 68 -0.50 2.75 2.00
CA ASP A 68 -1.60 2.80 1.06
C ASP A 68 -2.77 3.54 1.71
N PHE A 69 -3.24 4.63 1.10
CA PHE A 69 -4.41 5.39 1.54
C PHE A 69 -5.66 4.84 0.87
N GLY A 70 -6.65 4.40 1.65
CA GLY A 70 -7.84 3.79 1.07
C GLY A 70 -8.85 3.26 2.07
N TRP A 71 -9.67 2.31 1.60
CA TRP A 71 -10.59 1.55 2.45
C TRP A 71 -10.06 0.16 2.70
N LYS A 72 -10.09 -0.26 3.96
CA LYS A 72 -9.84 -1.65 4.34
C LYS A 72 -11.02 -2.55 3.94
N LEU A 73 -10.70 -3.68 3.33
CA LEU A 73 -11.64 -4.73 2.96
C LEU A 73 -11.16 -6.11 3.46
N SER A 74 -12.10 -6.95 3.87
CA SER A 74 -11.87 -8.38 4.06
C SER A 74 -11.77 -9.11 2.71
N ALA A 75 -11.29 -10.36 2.72
CA ALA A 75 -11.32 -11.22 1.54
C ALA A 75 -12.75 -11.42 1.01
N GLU A 76 -13.73 -11.61 1.90
CA GLU A 76 -15.15 -11.82 1.54
C GLU A 76 -15.77 -10.59 0.88
N GLU A 77 -15.45 -9.39 1.40
CA GLU A 77 -15.89 -8.13 0.81
C GLU A 77 -15.28 -7.91 -0.56
N LEU A 78 -14.01 -8.28 -0.73
CA LEU A 78 -13.32 -8.19 -2.01
C LEU A 78 -13.93 -9.15 -3.05
N VAL A 79 -14.28 -10.36 -2.63
CA VAL A 79 -15.02 -11.33 -3.45
C VAL A 79 -16.40 -10.79 -3.83
N SER A 80 -17.13 -10.23 -2.85
CA SER A 80 -18.46 -9.65 -3.07
C SER A 80 -18.39 -8.45 -4.02
N LEU A 81 -17.36 -7.61 -3.90
CA LEU A 81 -17.09 -6.52 -4.83
C LEU A 81 -16.86 -7.06 -6.25
N ALA A 82 -16.00 -8.07 -6.40
CA ALA A 82 -15.72 -8.67 -7.70
C ALA A 82 -17.00 -9.26 -8.34
N GLN A 83 -17.79 -10.02 -7.57
CA GLN A 83 -19.04 -10.64 -8.04
C GLN A 83 -20.09 -9.61 -8.45
N ARG A 84 -20.32 -8.56 -7.66
CA ARG A 84 -21.27 -7.47 -7.99
C ARG A 84 -20.98 -6.82 -9.32
N HIS A 85 -19.70 -6.76 -9.69
CA HIS A 85 -19.21 -6.12 -10.90
C HIS A 85 -18.90 -7.10 -12.04
N GLY A 86 -19.34 -8.37 -11.91
CA GLY A 86 -19.14 -9.39 -12.93
C GLY A 86 -17.67 -9.76 -13.17
N LEU A 87 -16.78 -9.44 -12.23
CA LEU A 87 -15.35 -9.73 -12.32
C LEU A 87 -15.12 -11.19 -11.96
N THR A 88 -14.89 -12.02 -12.98
CA THR A 88 -14.43 -13.40 -12.79
C THR A 88 -12.95 -13.40 -12.43
N TYR A 89 -12.65 -13.60 -11.14
CA TYR A 89 -11.31 -13.94 -10.68
C TYR A 89 -11.21 -15.47 -10.64
N GLY A 90 -10.15 -16.04 -11.23
CA GLY A 90 -9.96 -17.48 -11.25
C GLY A 90 -9.83 -18.00 -9.82
N SER A 91 -10.78 -18.81 -9.35
CA SER A 91 -10.65 -19.52 -8.09
C SER A 91 -9.58 -20.60 -8.24
N THR A 92 -8.32 -20.29 -7.96
CA THR A 92 -7.30 -21.34 -7.86
C THR A 92 -7.36 -21.99 -6.48
N GLY A 93 -8.27 -22.95 -6.33
CA GLY A 93 -8.19 -24.04 -5.36
C GLY A 93 -8.37 -23.70 -3.87
N ILE A 94 -8.38 -24.76 -3.06
CA ILE A 94 -8.39 -24.74 -1.60
C ILE A 94 -7.18 -23.92 -1.13
N GLY A 95 -7.42 -22.70 -0.64
CA GLY A 95 -6.37 -21.73 -0.25
C GLY A 95 -6.12 -20.58 -1.24
N GLY A 96 -6.98 -20.36 -2.23
CA GLY A 96 -6.80 -19.38 -3.31
C GLY A 96 -6.51 -17.95 -2.87
N THR A 97 -5.33 -17.46 -3.20
CA THR A 97 -4.95 -16.05 -3.08
C THR A 97 -5.66 -15.23 -4.16
N ILE A 98 -6.32 -14.15 -3.75
CA ILE A 98 -6.96 -13.19 -4.68
C ILE A 98 -5.86 -12.50 -5.50
N ASP A 99 -5.92 -12.59 -6.84
CA ASP A 99 -5.02 -11.85 -7.73
C ASP A 99 -5.41 -10.37 -7.74
N THR A 100 -4.88 -9.63 -6.77
CA THR A 100 -5.22 -8.22 -6.57
C THR A 100 -4.75 -7.33 -7.72
N ALA A 101 -3.68 -7.71 -8.44
CA ALA A 101 -3.20 -6.97 -9.59
C ALA A 101 -4.19 -7.06 -10.75
N ARG A 102 -4.67 -8.27 -11.09
CA ARG A 102 -5.70 -8.46 -12.10
C ARG A 102 -6.99 -7.74 -11.71
N LEU A 103 -7.40 -7.86 -10.44
CA LEU A 103 -8.62 -7.21 -9.96
C LEU A 103 -8.50 -5.68 -10.02
N SER A 104 -7.33 -5.10 -9.72
CA SER A 104 -7.06 -3.68 -9.89
C SER A 104 -7.24 -3.24 -11.36
N VAL A 105 -6.68 -3.98 -12.31
CA VAL A 105 -6.82 -3.66 -13.75
C VAL A 105 -8.29 -3.68 -14.17
N LEU A 106 -9.02 -4.74 -13.82
CA LEU A 106 -10.43 -4.88 -14.16
C LEU A 106 -11.28 -3.79 -13.50
N LEU A 107 -10.99 -3.44 -12.24
CA LEU A 107 -11.68 -2.37 -11.53
C LEU A 107 -11.49 -1.02 -12.23
N ASN A 108 -10.27 -0.67 -12.63
CA ASN A 108 -10.02 0.61 -13.34
C ASN A 108 -10.75 0.66 -14.69
N GLN A 109 -10.79 -0.46 -15.43
CA GLN A 109 -11.54 -0.54 -16.70
C GLN A 109 -13.04 -0.30 -16.50
N LEU A 110 -13.62 -0.81 -15.42
CA LEU A 110 -15.02 -0.56 -15.08
C LEU A 110 -15.26 0.88 -14.64
N LEU A 111 -14.38 1.44 -13.81
CA LEU A 111 -14.46 2.84 -13.40
C LEU A 111 -14.43 3.79 -14.61
N GLU A 112 -13.55 3.52 -15.58
CA GLU A 112 -13.48 4.26 -16.83
C GLU A 112 -14.78 4.14 -17.64
N LYS A 113 -15.34 2.94 -17.74
CA LYS A 113 -16.63 2.70 -18.42
C LYS A 113 -17.79 3.46 -17.78
N GLU A 114 -17.79 3.59 -16.45
CA GLU A 114 -18.80 4.35 -15.70
C GLU A 114 -18.52 5.87 -15.66
N GLY A 115 -17.45 6.35 -16.32
CA GLY A 115 -17.08 7.77 -16.32
C GLY A 115 -16.56 8.27 -14.97
N ILE A 116 -16.10 7.37 -14.10
CA ILE A 116 -15.52 7.70 -12.79
C ILE A 116 -14.02 7.90 -12.97
N TYR A 117 -13.62 9.16 -13.18
CA TYR A 117 -12.22 9.52 -13.37
C TYR A 117 -11.50 9.63 -12.02
N THR A 118 -10.53 8.75 -11.80
CA THR A 118 -9.62 8.79 -10.65
C THR A 118 -8.18 8.63 -11.14
N SER A 119 -7.20 9.09 -10.37
CA SER A 119 -5.78 9.03 -10.75
C SER A 119 -5.24 7.62 -10.93
N TYR A 120 -5.87 6.61 -10.30
CA TYR A 120 -5.70 5.15 -10.48
C TYR A 120 -6.08 4.44 -9.16
N VAL A 121 -6.89 3.39 -9.21
CA VAL A 121 -7.26 2.59 -8.02
C VAL A 121 -6.46 1.29 -7.98
N ARG A 122 -5.92 0.90 -6.82
CA ARG A 122 -5.28 -0.41 -6.64
C ARG A 122 -5.96 -1.21 -5.56
N ILE A 123 -5.73 -2.50 -5.62
CA ILE A 123 -6.07 -3.44 -4.57
C ILE A 123 -4.75 -4.06 -4.16
N ASP A 124 -4.36 -3.84 -2.91
CA ASP A 124 -3.14 -4.37 -2.34
C ASP A 124 -3.46 -5.06 -1.03
N MET A 125 -2.65 -6.05 -0.67
CA MET A 125 -2.72 -6.64 0.66
C MET A 125 -2.04 -5.69 1.64
N ILE A 126 -2.71 -5.42 2.76
CA ILE A 126 -2.16 -4.60 3.83
C ILE A 126 -1.76 -5.47 5.02
N LEU A 127 -0.74 -5.02 5.74
CA LEU A 127 -0.29 -5.69 6.94
C LEU A 127 -1.41 -5.62 7.99
N SER A 128 -1.85 -6.78 8.46
CA SER A 128 -2.89 -6.91 9.50
C SER A 128 -2.42 -7.89 10.58
N ASP A 129 -3.00 -7.75 11.77
CA ASP A 129 -2.76 -8.56 12.96
C ASP A 129 -3.47 -9.92 12.92
N GLY A 130 -4.53 -10.03 12.13
CA GLY A 130 -5.31 -11.24 11.95
C GLY A 130 -4.65 -12.31 11.09
N ALA A 131 -5.06 -13.57 11.29
CA ALA A 131 -4.68 -14.70 10.45
C ALA A 131 -5.27 -14.61 9.03
N THR A 132 -6.29 -13.77 8.85
CA THR A 132 -6.98 -13.57 7.57
C THR A 132 -6.32 -12.45 6.76
N PRO A 133 -6.04 -12.68 5.46
CA PRO A 133 -5.62 -11.62 4.55
C PRO A 133 -6.56 -10.42 4.60
N THR A 134 -5.97 -9.23 4.72
CA THR A 134 -6.67 -7.96 4.67
C THR A 134 -6.21 -7.19 3.44
N TYR A 135 -7.15 -6.54 2.76
CA TYR A 135 -6.90 -5.79 1.55
C TYR A 135 -7.21 -4.31 1.76
N SER A 136 -6.60 -3.46 0.95
CA SER A 136 -6.98 -2.06 0.79
C SER A 136 -7.39 -1.81 -0.65
N VAL A 137 -8.53 -1.12 -0.84
CA VAL A 137 -8.77 -0.39 -2.10
C VAL A 137 -8.02 0.92 -1.98
N THR A 138 -6.81 0.92 -2.51
CA THR A 138 -5.82 2.01 -2.45
C THR A 138 -6.11 3.06 -3.51
N LEU A 139 -6.20 4.30 -3.05
CA LEU A 139 -6.52 5.48 -3.85
C LEU A 139 -5.31 6.39 -4.05
N ALA A 140 -4.34 6.30 -3.14
CA ALA A 140 -3.06 6.99 -3.16
C ALA A 140 -2.04 6.17 -2.37
N ASP A 141 -0.76 6.34 -2.66
CA ASP A 141 0.33 5.75 -1.87
C ASP A 141 1.48 6.73 -1.69
N ASN A 142 2.21 6.56 -0.59
CA ASN A 142 3.29 7.49 -0.24
C ASN A 142 4.52 7.43 -1.16
N TYR A 143 4.63 6.42 -2.01
CA TYR A 143 5.74 6.29 -2.95
C TYR A 143 5.51 7.09 -4.23
N ARG A 144 4.27 7.17 -4.71
CA ARG A 144 3.92 7.84 -5.97
C ARG A 144 3.35 9.22 -5.76
N SER A 145 2.41 9.34 -4.85
CA SER A 145 1.72 10.59 -4.55
C SER A 145 2.30 11.30 -3.34
N GLY A 146 3.37 10.79 -2.71
CA GLY A 146 3.78 11.24 -1.38
C GLY A 146 2.64 11.09 -0.38
N ASN A 147 2.68 11.86 0.71
CA ASN A 147 1.65 11.80 1.75
C ASN A 147 0.32 12.51 1.36
N TRP A 148 0.13 12.82 0.08
CA TRP A 148 -1.06 13.53 -0.41
C TRP A 148 -2.26 12.60 -0.54
N LYS A 149 -3.44 13.10 -0.15
CA LYS A 149 -4.73 12.40 -0.29
C LYS A 149 -5.42 12.79 -1.59
N PRO A 150 -6.21 11.89 -2.20
CA PRO A 150 -7.11 12.26 -3.28
C PRO A 150 -8.13 13.32 -2.83
N ALA A 151 -8.56 14.18 -3.76
CA ALA A 151 -9.55 15.20 -3.48
C ALA A 151 -10.92 14.59 -3.12
N ALA A 152 -11.63 15.22 -2.17
CA ALA A 152 -12.86 14.66 -1.59
C ALA A 152 -13.99 14.44 -2.62
N ASN A 153 -14.12 15.34 -3.59
CA ASN A 153 -15.11 15.25 -4.67
C ASN A 153 -14.93 14.02 -5.57
N SER A 154 -13.70 13.48 -5.68
CA SER A 154 -13.42 12.25 -6.44
C SER A 154 -13.82 10.97 -5.70
N LEU A 155 -14.14 11.06 -4.40
CA LEU A 155 -14.36 9.89 -3.55
C LEU A 155 -15.81 9.42 -3.53
N ASP A 156 -16.79 10.31 -3.70
CA ASP A 156 -18.20 9.96 -3.55
C ASP A 156 -18.71 9.01 -4.65
N GLY A 157 -18.33 9.27 -5.91
CA GLY A 157 -18.65 8.39 -7.03
C GLY A 157 -18.02 7.01 -6.85
N LEU A 158 -16.77 7.00 -6.39
CA LEU A 158 -16.02 5.77 -6.14
C LEU A 158 -16.62 4.97 -4.96
N LYS A 159 -16.98 5.63 -3.85
CA LYS A 159 -17.65 4.97 -2.71
C LYS A 159 -18.93 4.26 -3.13
N ARG A 160 -19.78 4.94 -3.91
CA ARG A 160 -21.03 4.36 -4.42
C ARG A 160 -20.76 3.19 -5.36
N PHE A 161 -19.83 3.35 -6.29
CA PHE A 161 -19.46 2.31 -7.23
C PHE A 161 -18.92 1.07 -6.52
N LEU A 162 -18.02 1.25 -5.56
CA LEU A 162 -17.46 0.15 -4.75
C LEU A 162 -18.49 -0.42 -3.76
N GLY A 163 -19.62 0.25 -3.56
CA GLY A 163 -20.63 -0.12 -2.57
C GLY A 163 -20.02 -0.32 -1.18
N VAL A 164 -19.10 0.57 -0.82
CA VAL A 164 -18.46 0.64 0.50
C VAL A 164 -19.38 1.44 1.42
N ASP A 165 -19.51 1.01 2.68
CA ASP A 165 -20.37 1.69 3.65
C ASP A 165 -20.03 3.18 3.78
N ALA A 166 -21.05 4.03 3.83
CA ALA A 166 -20.87 5.48 3.87
C ALA A 166 -20.01 5.94 5.07
N GLY A 167 -20.11 5.23 6.20
CA GLY A 167 -19.33 5.45 7.41
C GLY A 167 -17.98 4.75 7.47
N ARG A 168 -17.56 4.03 6.41
CA ARG A 168 -16.27 3.33 6.42
C ARG A 168 -15.13 4.33 6.43
N GLU A 169 -14.23 4.13 7.40
CA GLU A 169 -13.08 5.00 7.61
C GLU A 169 -12.06 4.89 6.46
N LEU A 170 -11.62 6.05 5.98
CA LEU A 170 -10.46 6.18 5.11
C LEU A 170 -9.23 6.38 5.97
N GLY A 171 -8.16 5.68 5.63
CA GLY A 171 -6.92 5.84 6.36
C GLY A 171 -5.73 5.32 5.58
N TRP A 172 -4.57 5.63 6.12
CA TRP A 172 -3.31 5.05 5.69
C TRP A 172 -3.13 3.70 6.36
N TYR A 173 -2.80 2.70 5.56
CA TYR A 173 -2.49 1.35 5.97
C TYR A 173 -1.07 1.00 5.52
N LEU A 174 -0.43 0.07 6.19
CA LEU A 174 0.91 -0.38 5.83
C LEU A 174 0.81 -1.48 4.78
N ASP A 175 1.48 -1.32 3.64
CA ASP A 175 1.50 -2.34 2.58
C ASP A 175 2.17 -3.64 3.04
N GLN A 176 1.63 -4.81 2.72
CA GLN A 176 2.21 -6.08 3.19
C GLN A 176 3.61 -6.37 2.60
N LYS A 177 3.86 -6.01 1.34
CA LYS A 177 5.10 -6.36 0.63
C LYS A 177 6.24 -5.41 0.98
N TRP A 178 5.93 -4.13 1.08
CA TRP A 178 6.84 -3.02 1.31
C TRP A 178 6.69 -2.42 2.72
N CYS A 179 6.24 -3.23 3.69
CA CYS A 179 6.03 -2.83 5.09
C CYS A 179 7.30 -2.51 5.89
N ASN A 180 8.48 -2.34 5.28
CA ASN A 180 9.72 -2.22 6.03
C ASN A 180 10.64 -1.18 5.42
N TRP A 181 11.41 -0.56 6.30
CA TRP A 181 12.58 0.21 5.97
C TRP A 181 13.57 -0.64 5.15
N GLN A 182 14.09 -0.08 4.07
CA GLN A 182 14.99 -0.79 3.16
C GLN A 182 15.97 0.16 2.48
N TRP A 183 17.24 -0.26 2.42
CA TRP A 183 18.27 0.47 1.68
C TRP A 183 18.16 0.16 0.17
N LYS A 184 17.59 1.09 -0.61
CA LYS A 184 17.35 0.94 -2.05
C LYS A 184 17.36 2.28 -2.80
N ASN A 185 17.62 2.21 -4.11
CA ASN A 185 17.33 3.32 -5.00
C ASN A 185 15.81 3.43 -5.20
N ALA A 186 15.26 4.66 -5.16
CA ALA A 186 13.86 4.90 -5.48
C ALA A 186 13.49 4.36 -6.87
N GLU A 187 14.39 4.45 -7.85
CA GLU A 187 14.18 3.92 -9.20
C GLU A 187 13.96 2.40 -9.20
N ASP A 188 14.71 1.65 -8.36
CA ASP A 188 14.55 0.20 -8.26
C ASP A 188 13.16 -0.18 -7.70
N ILE A 189 12.64 0.65 -6.78
CA ILE A 189 11.31 0.46 -6.21
C ILE A 189 10.25 0.73 -7.27
N VAL A 190 10.32 1.87 -7.95
CA VAL A 190 9.37 2.25 -9.02
C VAL A 190 9.36 1.21 -10.14
N VAL A 191 10.54 0.79 -10.63
CA VAL A 191 10.66 -0.23 -11.68
C VAL A 191 10.12 -1.59 -11.21
N ALA A 192 10.39 -1.98 -9.96
CA ALA A 192 9.84 -3.21 -9.41
C ALA A 192 8.30 -3.17 -9.37
N GLU A 193 7.70 -2.03 -9.05
CA GLU A 193 6.26 -1.83 -9.13
C GLU A 193 5.77 -1.93 -10.57
N GLU A 194 6.33 -1.15 -11.50
CA GLU A 194 5.95 -1.16 -12.91
C GLU A 194 6.04 -2.55 -13.54
N ARG A 195 7.06 -3.35 -13.20
CA ARG A 195 7.16 -4.74 -13.68
C ARG A 195 6.07 -5.64 -13.13
N ASN A 196 5.69 -5.48 -11.86
CA ASN A 196 4.59 -6.25 -11.27
C ASN A 196 3.25 -5.90 -11.92
N TYR A 197 3.06 -4.65 -12.35
CA TYR A 197 1.84 -4.20 -13.03
C TYR A 197 1.87 -4.44 -14.56
N GLY A 198 3.04 -4.32 -15.20
CA GLY A 198 3.22 -4.33 -16.66
C GLY A 198 3.51 -5.69 -17.31
N ARG A 199 4.14 -6.64 -16.60
CA ARG A 199 4.35 -8.01 -17.15
C ARG A 199 3.05 -8.81 -17.30
N ARG A 200 2.03 -8.53 -16.47
CA ARG A 200 0.76 -9.28 -16.52
C ARG A 200 -0.29 -8.72 -17.49
N SER A 201 -0.11 -7.48 -17.98
CA SER A 201 -0.98 -6.91 -19.03
C SER A 201 -0.57 -7.31 -20.45
N THR A 202 0.70 -7.70 -20.64
CA THR A 202 1.25 -8.08 -21.96
C THR A 202 1.14 -9.58 -22.25
N GLU A 203 1.04 -10.43 -21.23
CA GLU A 203 0.76 -11.88 -21.39
C GLU A 203 -0.69 -12.19 -21.83
N GLN A 204 -1.59 -11.20 -21.90
CA GLN A 204 -2.96 -11.36 -22.42
C GLN A 204 -3.18 -10.78 -23.83
N ARG A 205 -2.10 -10.42 -24.55
CA ARG A 205 -2.16 -9.99 -25.97
C ARG A 205 -1.52 -11.00 -26.93
N ARG A 206 -1.41 -12.27 -26.55
CA ARG A 206 -0.99 -13.36 -27.43
C ARG A 206 -2.00 -14.49 -27.42
#